data_AF-A0A1C6D736-F1
#
_entry.id   AF-A0A1C6D736-F1
#
_cell.length_a   1.000
_cell.length_b   1.000
_cell.length_c   1.000
_cell.angle_alpha   90.00
_cell.angle_beta   90.00
_cell.angle_gamma   90.00
#
_symmetry.space_group_name_H-M   'P 1'
#
loop_
_entity.id
_entity.type
_entity.pdbx_description
1 polymer ?
#
loop_
_entity_poly.entity_id
_entity_poly.type
_entity_poly.pdbx_seq_one_letter_code
_entity_poly.pdbx_strand_id
1 'polypeptide(L)'
;MLKIENTEVLGWGHAIRGMRNPMNSWEKSDSEWVFYDANPHSLDISTLVSKYQVGPNDLDLMTRLRNAGTDHRKFMRMITVYVDLIGPLYWWKEFDTYKVGTVANSCSTMHKIAAKEFTLEDFSCEHLFDSANCEDTDCWTYSTEGICEIEPIDILNLTIAMLNKARELYLDYQQKASTGDQFAKNHVKEYWWQMIQLLPSSYNQRRTVMLNYEVLANIYKSRRNHKLDEWHTFCDWIEGLPYSELITGPSLKDIPISDEIMEEAKRRVHEELNAQLNHFCKIHEGFSIKIPKEKVAPEVLNLIDREEQQRVKFGNHIPLAYYCQRCDAKKNGEATDAYCQKCPYKVQNDKVKIVEISVMSDGSLEPRFVMETEDDRNGQQ
;
A
#
# COMPACT_ATOMS: atom_id res chain seq x y z
N MET A 1 -7.61 -12.33 23.61
CA MET A 1 -7.90 -12.89 22.26
C MET A 1 -8.99 -12.07 21.58
N LEU A 2 -8.81 -11.72 20.30
CA LEU A 2 -9.75 -10.90 19.53
C LEU A 2 -11.08 -11.64 19.31
N LYS A 3 -12.21 -10.99 19.60
CA LYS A 3 -13.55 -11.51 19.28
C LYS A 3 -14.16 -10.70 18.13
N ILE A 4 -14.79 -11.42 17.21
CA ILE A 4 -15.36 -10.85 15.98
C ILE A 4 -16.82 -11.31 15.89
N GLU A 5 -17.74 -10.36 15.82
CA GLU A 5 -19.19 -10.59 15.88
C GLU A 5 -19.90 -9.80 14.76
N ASN A 6 -21.14 -10.18 14.45
CA ASN A 6 -22.07 -9.41 13.61
C ASN A 6 -21.47 -8.92 12.28
N THR A 7 -20.80 -9.80 11.54
CA THR A 7 -20.23 -9.46 10.22
C THR A 7 -21.32 -9.35 9.16
N GLU A 8 -21.32 -8.25 8.42
CA GLU A 8 -22.20 -8.02 7.28
C GLU A 8 -21.39 -7.50 6.08
N VAL A 9 -21.59 -8.11 4.90
CA VAL A 9 -20.91 -7.69 3.66
C VAL A 9 -21.93 -7.21 2.64
N LEU A 10 -21.82 -5.96 2.23
CA LEU A 10 -22.78 -5.26 1.40
C LEU A 10 -22.12 -4.65 0.15
N GLY A 11 -22.96 -4.27 -0.81
CA GLY A 11 -22.52 -3.49 -1.98
C GLY A 11 -22.14 -4.29 -3.21
N TRP A 12 -22.30 -5.62 -3.20
CA TRP A 12 -21.99 -6.50 -4.34
C TRP A 12 -22.56 -6.03 -5.68
N GLY A 13 -23.87 -5.81 -5.77
CA GLY A 13 -24.51 -5.34 -7.00
C GLY A 13 -24.02 -3.97 -7.48
N HIS A 14 -23.73 -3.07 -6.55
CA HIS A 14 -23.17 -1.74 -6.88
C HIS A 14 -21.73 -1.85 -7.39
N ALA A 15 -20.91 -2.70 -6.77
CA ALA A 15 -19.54 -2.99 -7.21
C ALA A 15 -19.51 -3.61 -8.62
N ILE A 16 -20.37 -4.60 -8.87
CA ILE A 16 -20.50 -5.29 -10.17
C ILE A 16 -20.96 -4.33 -11.26
N ARG A 17 -22.01 -3.55 -11.00
CA ARG A 17 -22.49 -2.53 -11.94
C ARG A 17 -21.38 -1.51 -12.23
N GLY A 18 -20.67 -1.07 -11.19
CA GLY A 18 -19.56 -0.13 -11.29
C GLY A 18 -18.41 -0.63 -12.16
N MET A 19 -17.96 -1.87 -11.98
CA MET A 19 -16.87 -2.44 -12.79
C MET A 19 -17.25 -2.65 -14.26
N ARG A 20 -18.55 -2.80 -14.58
CA ARG A 20 -19.06 -3.00 -15.94
C ARG A 20 -19.30 -1.70 -16.72
N ASN A 21 -19.35 -0.55 -16.04
CA ASN A 21 -19.57 0.76 -16.65
C ASN A 21 -18.58 1.09 -17.80
N PRO A 22 -17.25 0.91 -17.65
CA PRO A 22 -16.31 1.29 -18.71
C PRO A 22 -16.48 0.52 -20.03
N MET A 23 -17.07 -0.68 -19.95
CA MET A 23 -17.29 -1.56 -21.11
C MET A 23 -18.75 -1.56 -21.58
N ASN A 24 -19.64 -0.74 -20.99
CA ASN A 24 -21.08 -0.73 -21.25
C ASN A 24 -21.70 -2.14 -21.26
N SER A 25 -21.26 -3.00 -20.33
CA SER A 25 -21.46 -4.46 -20.41
C SER A 25 -22.40 -5.00 -19.33
N TRP A 26 -23.38 -4.19 -18.90
CA TRP A 26 -24.30 -4.51 -17.81
C TRP A 26 -25.10 -5.79 -18.03
N GLU A 27 -25.59 -6.01 -19.25
CA GLU A 27 -26.39 -7.18 -19.64
C GLU A 27 -25.61 -8.50 -19.60
N LYS A 28 -24.27 -8.44 -19.50
CA LYS A 28 -23.41 -9.61 -19.36
C LYS A 28 -23.15 -10.00 -17.89
N SER A 29 -23.82 -9.34 -16.94
CA SER A 29 -23.77 -9.73 -15.52
C SER A 29 -24.61 -10.98 -15.31
N ASP A 30 -24.06 -11.92 -14.57
CA ASP A 30 -24.67 -13.21 -14.23
C ASP A 30 -24.81 -13.39 -12.72
N SER A 31 -24.70 -12.28 -11.97
CA SER A 31 -24.88 -12.25 -10.53
C SER A 31 -26.29 -11.83 -10.16
N GLU A 32 -26.84 -12.46 -9.12
CA GLU A 32 -28.21 -12.22 -8.70
C GLU A 32 -28.39 -12.36 -7.19
N TRP A 33 -29.52 -11.84 -6.71
CA TRP A 33 -30.00 -12.15 -5.37
C TRP A 33 -30.69 -13.50 -5.41
N VAL A 34 -30.15 -14.44 -4.64
CA VAL A 34 -30.76 -15.76 -4.46
C VAL A 34 -31.48 -15.76 -3.12
N PHE A 35 -32.74 -16.19 -3.16
CA PHE A 35 -33.57 -16.35 -1.98
C PHE A 35 -33.70 -17.83 -1.67
N TYR A 36 -33.41 -18.20 -0.43
CA TYR A 36 -33.61 -19.57 0.04
C TYR A 36 -34.33 -19.56 1.38
N ASP A 37 -35.10 -20.61 1.62
CA ASP A 37 -35.80 -20.81 2.87
C ASP A 37 -34.81 -21.35 3.91
N ALA A 38 -34.54 -20.56 4.96
CA ALA A 38 -33.68 -20.99 6.04
C ALA A 38 -34.32 -22.11 6.91
N ASN A 39 -35.64 -22.31 6.77
CA ASN A 39 -36.36 -23.40 7.41
C ASN A 39 -37.34 -24.03 6.42
N PRO A 40 -36.90 -25.00 5.59
CA PRO A 40 -37.73 -25.61 4.54
C PRO A 40 -38.96 -26.37 5.06
N HIS A 41 -39.15 -26.46 6.38
CA HIS A 41 -40.32 -27.05 7.02
C HIS A 41 -41.34 -26.02 7.54
N SER A 42 -41.06 -24.71 7.45
CA SER A 42 -42.00 -23.64 7.79
C SER A 42 -42.46 -22.89 6.54
N LEU A 43 -43.77 -22.82 6.29
CA LEU A 43 -44.38 -22.01 5.23
C LEU A 43 -44.38 -20.50 5.53
N ASP A 44 -43.46 -20.03 6.37
CA ASP A 44 -43.41 -18.64 6.81
C ASP A 44 -42.43 -17.85 5.91
N ILE A 45 -42.95 -16.91 5.13
CA ILE A 45 -42.13 -16.04 4.27
C ILE A 45 -41.14 -15.21 5.11
N SER A 46 -41.37 -15.06 6.42
CA SER A 46 -40.44 -14.38 7.33
C SER A 46 -39.09 -15.10 7.50
N THR A 47 -38.97 -16.39 7.12
CA THR A 47 -37.72 -17.18 7.18
C THR A 47 -36.90 -17.11 5.88
N LEU A 48 -37.37 -16.38 4.87
CA LEU A 48 -36.69 -16.24 3.60
C LEU A 48 -35.41 -15.40 3.78
N VAL A 49 -34.25 -16.00 3.52
CA VAL A 49 -32.96 -15.31 3.59
C VAL A 49 -32.46 -15.05 2.17
N SER A 50 -31.99 -13.84 1.92
CA SER A 50 -31.40 -13.44 0.64
C SER A 50 -29.88 -13.43 0.75
N LYS A 51 -29.20 -14.09 -0.19
CA LYS A 51 -27.74 -13.99 -0.35
C LYS A 51 -27.43 -13.49 -1.75
N TYR A 52 -26.48 -12.57 -1.84
CA TYR A 52 -25.97 -12.14 -3.14
C TYR A 52 -25.01 -13.20 -3.67
N GLN A 53 -25.33 -13.81 -4.81
CA GLN A 53 -24.47 -14.78 -5.48
C GLN A 53 -23.79 -14.11 -6.67
N VAL A 54 -22.47 -13.99 -6.60
CA VAL A 54 -21.65 -13.55 -7.73
C VAL A 54 -21.53 -14.70 -8.73
N GLY A 55 -21.97 -14.44 -9.95
CA GLY A 55 -21.89 -15.39 -11.06
C GLY A 55 -20.46 -15.57 -11.59
N PRO A 56 -20.19 -16.65 -12.34
CA PRO A 56 -18.84 -16.97 -12.82
C PRO A 56 -18.24 -15.90 -13.74
N ASN A 57 -19.03 -15.26 -14.61
CA ASN A 57 -18.52 -14.21 -15.51
C ASN A 57 -18.16 -12.93 -14.73
N ASP A 58 -18.99 -12.58 -13.74
CA ASP A 58 -18.69 -11.48 -12.83
C ASP A 58 -17.45 -11.75 -11.98
N LEU A 59 -17.31 -12.95 -11.42
CA LEU A 59 -16.16 -13.34 -10.62
C LEU A 59 -14.85 -13.36 -11.44
N ASP A 60 -14.90 -13.85 -12.68
CA ASP A 60 -13.77 -13.79 -13.61
C ASP A 60 -13.34 -12.34 -13.88
N LEU A 61 -14.31 -11.45 -14.14
CA LEU A 61 -14.02 -10.04 -14.35
C LEU A 61 -13.42 -9.39 -13.10
N MET A 62 -13.98 -9.64 -11.91
CA MET A 62 -13.43 -9.16 -10.65
C MET A 62 -11.98 -9.62 -10.45
N THR A 63 -11.70 -10.89 -10.71
CA THR A 63 -10.37 -11.49 -10.57
C THR A 63 -9.37 -10.86 -11.54
N ARG A 64 -9.75 -10.67 -12.81
CA ARG A 64 -8.90 -9.98 -13.79
C ARG A 64 -8.60 -8.53 -13.39
N LEU A 65 -9.62 -7.78 -12.98
CA LEU A 65 -9.45 -6.39 -12.55
C LEU A 65 -8.59 -6.26 -11.29
N ARG A 66 -8.78 -7.19 -10.34
CA ARG A 66 -7.95 -7.31 -9.15
C ARG A 66 -6.48 -7.52 -9.51
N ASN A 67 -6.20 -8.46 -10.41
CA ASN A 67 -4.84 -8.82 -10.81
C ASN A 67 -4.18 -7.76 -11.71
N ALA A 68 -4.96 -6.95 -12.42
CA ALA A 68 -4.47 -5.85 -13.25
C ALA A 68 -3.84 -4.70 -12.43
N GLY A 69 -4.06 -4.66 -11.11
CA GLY A 69 -3.39 -3.72 -10.20
C GLY A 69 -4.35 -2.78 -9.46
N THR A 70 -3.77 -1.88 -8.66
CA THR A 70 -4.49 -1.01 -7.73
C THR A 70 -5.49 -0.06 -8.42
N ASP A 71 -5.19 0.36 -9.65
CA ASP A 71 -6.03 1.29 -10.41
C ASP A 71 -7.29 0.63 -10.97
N HIS A 72 -7.24 -0.68 -11.20
CA HIS A 72 -8.31 -1.46 -11.80
C HIS A 72 -9.23 -2.09 -10.74
N ARG A 73 -8.73 -2.30 -9.52
CA ARG A 73 -9.49 -2.93 -8.42
C ARG A 73 -10.32 -1.99 -7.54
N LYS A 74 -10.50 -0.73 -7.97
CA LYS A 74 -11.30 0.29 -7.25
C LYS A 74 -12.72 -0.13 -6.89
N PHE A 75 -13.29 -1.09 -7.62
CA PHE A 75 -14.61 -1.67 -7.31
C PHE A 75 -14.64 -2.34 -5.93
N MET A 76 -13.52 -2.85 -5.44
CA MET A 76 -13.41 -3.46 -4.10
C MET A 76 -13.70 -2.47 -2.98
N ARG A 77 -13.51 -1.16 -3.22
CA ARG A 77 -13.88 -0.10 -2.26
C ARG A 77 -15.38 0.04 -2.06
N MET A 78 -16.18 -0.47 -3.01
CA MET A 78 -17.63 -0.47 -2.97
C MET A 78 -18.23 -1.71 -2.30
N ILE A 79 -17.40 -2.70 -1.95
CA ILE A 79 -17.80 -3.88 -1.18
C ILE A 79 -17.51 -3.57 0.29
N THR A 80 -18.53 -3.09 0.99
CA THR A 80 -18.44 -2.62 2.37
C THR A 80 -18.59 -3.79 3.35
N VAL A 81 -17.82 -3.78 4.41
CA VAL A 81 -17.90 -4.76 5.51
C VAL A 81 -18.19 -4.02 6.80
N TYR A 82 -19.31 -4.34 7.44
CA TYR A 82 -19.59 -3.93 8.81
C TYR A 82 -19.28 -5.10 9.73
N VAL A 83 -18.61 -4.83 10.85
CA VAL A 83 -18.24 -5.86 11.81
C VAL A 83 -18.09 -5.27 13.20
N ASP A 84 -18.50 -6.02 14.21
CA ASP A 84 -18.23 -5.73 15.62
C ASP A 84 -16.93 -6.43 16.03
N LEU A 85 -15.95 -5.65 16.47
CA LEU A 85 -14.67 -6.14 16.92
C LEU A 85 -14.50 -5.84 18.40
N ILE A 86 -14.06 -6.84 19.17
CA ILE A 86 -13.75 -6.72 20.59
C ILE A 86 -12.30 -7.16 20.75
N GLY A 87 -11.42 -6.19 21.00
CA GLY A 87 -9.99 -6.44 21.08
C GLY A 87 -9.28 -5.47 22.01
N PRO A 88 -8.03 -5.79 22.39
CA PRO A 88 -7.26 -5.00 23.33
C PRO A 88 -6.86 -3.64 22.75
N LEU A 89 -6.70 -2.63 23.61
CA LEU A 89 -6.32 -1.27 23.19
C LEU A 89 -4.99 -1.22 22.42
N TYR A 90 -4.02 -2.11 22.72
CA TYR A 90 -2.76 -2.15 21.96
C TYR A 90 -2.96 -2.57 20.50
N TRP A 91 -3.88 -3.50 20.23
CA TRP A 91 -4.22 -3.93 18.88
C TRP A 91 -4.98 -2.81 18.15
N TRP A 92 -5.91 -2.15 18.84
CA TRP A 92 -6.63 -0.99 18.30
C TRP A 92 -5.70 0.15 17.86
N LYS A 93 -4.61 0.40 18.59
CA LYS A 93 -3.61 1.42 18.18
C LYS A 93 -3.00 1.10 16.81
N GLU A 94 -2.77 -0.17 16.50
CA GLU A 94 -2.25 -0.59 15.20
C GLU A 94 -3.34 -0.59 14.13
N PHE A 95 -4.55 -1.02 14.48
CA PHE A 95 -5.70 -1.05 13.58
C PHE A 95 -6.13 0.35 13.13
N ASP A 96 -6.13 1.32 14.05
CA ASP A 96 -6.51 2.71 13.78
C ASP A 96 -5.57 3.43 12.78
N THR A 97 -4.43 2.81 12.41
CA THR A 97 -3.55 3.33 11.36
C THR A 97 -4.14 3.18 9.95
N TYR A 98 -5.08 2.24 9.75
CA TYR A 98 -5.77 2.03 8.49
C TYR A 98 -6.93 3.03 8.31
N LYS A 99 -6.57 4.28 7.95
CA LYS A 99 -7.46 5.47 7.86
C LYS A 99 -8.64 5.42 6.86
N VAL A 100 -8.94 4.26 6.29
CA VAL A 100 -10.04 4.06 5.33
C VAL A 100 -11.18 3.24 5.94
N GLY A 101 -11.03 2.76 7.18
CA GLY A 101 -12.15 2.41 8.05
C GLY A 101 -12.81 3.68 8.58
N THR A 102 -13.51 4.42 7.71
CA THR A 102 -13.84 5.84 7.94
C THR A 102 -14.85 6.09 9.07
N VAL A 103 -15.46 5.05 9.62
CA VAL A 103 -16.38 5.17 10.76
C VAL A 103 -16.14 4.00 11.71
N ALA A 104 -15.75 4.34 12.94
CA ALA A 104 -15.68 3.41 14.06
C ALA A 104 -16.51 3.98 15.20
N ASN A 105 -17.49 3.21 15.68
CA ASN A 105 -18.31 3.56 16.83
C ASN A 105 -17.89 2.67 17.99
N SER A 106 -17.16 3.25 18.94
CA SER A 106 -16.73 2.56 20.15
C SER A 106 -17.73 2.74 21.28
N CYS A 107 -17.78 1.76 22.19
CA CYS A 107 -18.37 2.02 23.49
C CYS A 107 -17.56 3.13 24.19
N SER A 108 -18.22 4.20 24.63
CA SER A 108 -17.54 5.30 25.32
C SER A 108 -17.01 4.85 26.67
N THR A 109 -15.70 4.61 26.73
CA THR A 109 -15.00 4.37 28.00
C THR A 109 -15.24 5.54 28.95
N MET A 110 -15.12 6.77 28.46
CA MET A 110 -15.26 7.99 29.26
C MET A 110 -16.61 8.12 29.97
N HIS A 111 -17.70 7.63 29.37
CA HIS A 111 -19.05 7.75 29.92
C HIS A 111 -19.58 6.47 30.57
N LYS A 112 -19.04 5.30 30.24
CA LYS A 112 -19.60 3.99 30.66
C LYS A 112 -18.60 3.10 31.39
N ILE A 113 -17.37 3.55 31.66
CA ILE A 113 -16.36 2.77 32.39
C ILE A 113 -16.85 2.29 33.77
N ALA A 114 -17.69 3.06 34.46
CA ALA A 114 -18.25 2.69 35.76
C ALA A 114 -19.52 1.83 35.68
N ALA A 115 -20.06 1.55 34.48
CA ALA A 115 -21.37 0.94 34.32
C ALA A 115 -21.41 -0.51 34.82
N LYS A 116 -20.32 -1.26 34.69
CA LYS A 116 -20.17 -2.63 35.18
C LYS A 116 -18.85 -2.80 35.93
N GLU A 117 -18.76 -3.87 36.70
CA GLU A 117 -17.53 -4.27 37.38
C GLU A 117 -16.47 -4.75 36.37
N PHE A 118 -15.20 -4.48 36.70
CA PHE A 118 -14.07 -4.99 35.95
C PHE A 118 -13.80 -6.44 36.36
N THR A 119 -13.66 -7.30 35.36
CA THR A 119 -13.36 -8.72 35.54
C THR A 119 -12.15 -9.09 34.70
N LEU A 120 -11.50 -10.22 34.98
CA LEU A 120 -10.35 -10.68 34.19
C LEU A 120 -10.69 -10.84 32.69
N GLU A 121 -11.91 -11.26 32.37
CA GLU A 121 -12.40 -11.44 30.99
C GLU A 121 -12.43 -10.13 30.17
N ASP A 122 -12.41 -8.98 30.84
CA ASP A 122 -12.33 -7.68 30.19
C ASP A 122 -10.92 -7.35 29.67
N PHE A 123 -9.92 -8.20 29.92
CA PHE A 123 -8.53 -7.98 29.55
C PHE A 123 -7.99 -9.14 28.70
N SER A 124 -7.16 -8.82 27.71
CA SER A 124 -6.34 -9.82 27.02
C SER A 124 -5.11 -10.13 27.88
N CYS A 125 -5.15 -11.26 28.57
CA CYS A 125 -4.16 -11.69 29.57
C CYS A 125 -3.63 -13.12 29.32
N GLU A 126 -3.87 -13.69 28.14
CA GLU A 126 -3.56 -15.08 27.80
C GLU A 126 -2.06 -15.41 27.83
N HIS A 127 -1.22 -14.39 27.70
CA HIS A 127 0.24 -14.51 27.72
C HIS A 127 0.87 -14.06 29.05
N LEU A 128 0.07 -13.67 30.06
CA LEU A 128 0.63 -13.34 31.37
C LEU A 128 1.08 -14.64 32.06
N PHE A 129 2.30 -14.63 32.58
CA PHE A 129 2.82 -15.75 33.35
C PHE A 129 2.09 -15.88 34.69
N ASP A 130 1.87 -17.14 35.06
CA ASP A 130 1.31 -17.60 36.31
C ASP A 130 2.04 -18.91 36.67
N SER A 131 2.26 -19.18 37.95
CA SER A 131 2.75 -20.47 38.48
C SER A 131 2.03 -21.70 37.92
N ALA A 132 0.77 -21.58 37.47
CA ALA A 132 0.02 -22.65 36.81
C ALA A 132 0.46 -22.93 35.35
N ASN A 133 1.04 -21.94 34.67
CA ASN A 133 1.28 -21.97 33.22
C ASN A 133 2.77 -21.85 32.82
N CYS A 134 3.70 -21.63 33.76
CA CYS A 134 5.11 -21.42 33.47
C CYS A 134 6.03 -21.98 34.56
N GLU A 135 7.07 -22.73 34.17
CA GLU A 135 8.16 -23.13 35.07
C GLU A 135 9.25 -22.04 35.21
N ASP A 136 9.26 -21.06 34.29
CA ASP A 136 10.22 -19.97 34.27
C ASP A 136 9.75 -18.80 35.16
N THR A 137 10.41 -18.64 36.30
CA THR A 137 10.13 -17.63 37.33
C THR A 137 11.00 -16.38 37.20
N ASP A 138 11.86 -16.28 36.16
CA ASP A 138 12.84 -15.19 36.04
C ASP A 138 12.21 -13.80 35.90
N CYS A 139 10.93 -13.75 35.52
CA CYS A 139 10.15 -12.52 35.39
C CYS A 139 9.38 -12.12 36.66
N TRP A 140 9.44 -12.93 37.72
CA TRP A 140 8.76 -12.62 38.98
C TRP A 140 9.50 -11.50 39.72
N THR A 141 8.75 -10.72 40.48
CA THR A 141 9.31 -9.70 41.36
C THR A 141 8.94 -9.97 42.79
N TYR A 142 9.46 -9.18 43.72
CA TYR A 142 9.09 -9.27 45.12
C TYR A 142 8.42 -7.97 45.54
N SER A 143 7.54 -8.04 46.53
CA SER A 143 7.05 -6.83 47.19
C SER A 143 8.22 -5.99 47.69
N THR A 144 7.99 -4.69 47.89
CA THR A 144 9.03 -3.73 48.31
C THR A 144 9.77 -4.12 49.59
N GLU A 145 9.15 -4.97 50.41
CA GLU A 145 9.72 -5.49 51.66
C GLU A 145 10.35 -6.90 51.50
N GLY A 146 10.34 -7.46 50.28
CA GLY A 146 10.87 -8.79 49.97
C GLY A 146 10.04 -9.95 50.54
N ILE A 147 8.80 -9.68 50.95
CA ILE A 147 7.99 -10.60 51.77
C ILE A 147 7.27 -11.64 50.92
N CYS A 148 6.88 -11.29 49.70
CA CYS A 148 6.15 -12.18 48.80
C CYS A 148 6.62 -12.01 47.37
N GLU A 149 6.69 -13.13 46.66
CA GLU A 149 6.80 -13.16 45.20
C GLU A 149 5.51 -12.61 44.59
N ILE A 150 5.66 -11.90 43.48
CA ILE A 150 4.56 -11.28 42.74
C ILE A 150 4.71 -11.70 41.29
N GLU A 151 3.70 -12.40 40.81
CA GLU A 151 3.61 -12.86 39.43
C GLU A 151 3.02 -11.76 38.54
N PRO A 152 3.29 -11.77 37.21
CA PRO A 152 2.69 -10.80 36.30
C PRO A 152 1.15 -10.76 36.35
N ILE A 153 0.50 -11.92 36.55
CA ILE A 153 -0.96 -12.00 36.71
C ILE A 153 -1.45 -11.30 37.99
N ASP A 154 -0.67 -11.34 39.06
CA ASP A 154 -1.02 -10.67 40.34
C ASP A 154 -1.09 -9.16 40.18
N ILE A 155 -0.21 -8.58 39.37
CA ILE A 155 -0.24 -7.14 39.07
C ILE A 155 -1.53 -6.76 38.35
N LEU A 156 -2.00 -7.60 37.40
CA LEU A 156 -3.27 -7.35 36.72
C LEU A 156 -4.44 -7.50 37.71
N ASN A 157 -4.44 -8.55 38.54
CA ASN A 157 -5.47 -8.77 39.56
C ASN A 157 -5.56 -7.60 40.55
N LEU A 158 -4.42 -7.11 41.03
CA LEU A 158 -4.34 -5.94 41.90
C LEU A 158 -4.83 -4.68 41.19
N THR A 159 -4.47 -4.50 39.92
CA THR A 159 -4.96 -3.39 39.10
C THR A 159 -6.49 -3.45 38.97
N ILE A 160 -7.08 -4.62 38.71
CA ILE A 160 -8.53 -4.83 38.65
C ILE A 160 -9.19 -4.51 39.99
N ALA A 161 -8.62 -4.96 41.11
CA ALA A 161 -9.13 -4.64 42.44
C ALA A 161 -9.14 -3.13 42.70
N MET A 162 -8.07 -2.43 42.32
CA MET A 162 -7.97 -0.96 42.44
C MET A 162 -8.96 -0.24 41.50
N LEU A 163 -9.14 -0.73 40.28
CA LEU A 163 -10.16 -0.21 39.33
C LEU A 163 -11.57 -0.35 39.90
N ASN A 164 -11.92 -1.51 40.46
CA ASN A 164 -13.20 -1.74 41.10
C ASN A 164 -13.38 -0.89 42.35
N LYS A 165 -12.31 -0.68 43.14
CA LYS A 165 -12.39 0.21 44.30
C LYS A 165 -12.65 1.66 43.90
N ALA A 166 -11.95 2.14 42.88
CA ALA A 166 -12.19 3.46 42.31
C ALA A 166 -13.61 3.59 41.75
N ARG A 167 -14.15 2.54 41.11
CA ARG A 167 -15.52 2.48 40.62
C ARG A 167 -16.55 2.60 41.75
N GLU A 168 -16.39 1.85 42.84
CA GLU A 168 -17.28 1.93 44.01
C GLU A 168 -17.33 3.36 44.57
N LEU A 169 -16.16 3.95 44.80
CA LEU A 169 -16.03 5.31 45.33
C LEU A 169 -16.63 6.35 44.37
N TYR A 170 -16.42 6.17 43.07
CA TYR A 170 -17.03 7.02 42.05
C TYR A 170 -18.56 7.00 42.13
N LEU A 171 -19.19 5.82 42.22
CA LEU A 171 -20.65 5.69 42.29
C LEU A 171 -21.22 6.26 43.59
N ASP A 172 -20.59 5.98 44.73
CA ASP A 172 -20.97 6.53 46.03
C ASP A 172 -20.87 8.07 46.05
N TYR A 173 -19.76 8.63 45.56
CA TYR A 173 -19.58 10.08 45.49
C TYR A 173 -20.49 10.75 44.47
N GLN A 174 -20.82 10.07 43.36
CA GLN A 174 -21.80 10.55 42.41
C GLN A 174 -23.19 10.65 43.05
N GLN A 175 -23.58 9.66 43.87
CA GLN A 175 -24.83 9.69 44.62
C GLN A 175 -24.83 10.82 45.66
N LYS A 176 -23.80 10.95 46.48
CA LYS A 176 -23.67 12.03 47.48
C LYS A 176 -23.68 13.43 46.85
N ALA A 177 -23.01 13.59 45.72
CA ALA A 177 -23.01 14.82 44.94
C ALA A 177 -24.43 15.19 44.46
N SER A 178 -25.22 14.18 44.04
CA SER A 178 -26.61 14.38 43.62
C SER A 178 -27.53 14.83 44.77
N THR A 179 -27.23 14.44 46.01
CA THR A 179 -27.95 14.86 47.21
C THR A 179 -27.48 16.21 47.78
N GLY A 180 -26.54 16.89 47.13
CA GLY A 180 -26.10 18.24 47.49
C GLY A 180 -24.77 18.32 48.25
N ASP A 181 -24.06 17.20 48.47
CA ASP A 181 -22.75 17.21 49.12
C ASP A 181 -21.70 17.91 48.24
N GLN A 182 -21.16 19.04 48.73
CA GLN A 182 -20.18 19.84 48.01
C GLN A 182 -18.79 19.19 47.99
N PHE A 183 -18.41 18.46 49.04
CA PHE A 183 -17.14 17.73 49.07
C PHE A 183 -17.18 16.64 47.99
N ALA A 184 -18.27 15.87 47.93
CA ALA A 184 -18.43 14.83 46.93
C ALA A 184 -18.41 15.37 45.48
N LYS A 185 -19.07 16.51 45.23
CA LYS A 185 -19.04 17.20 43.92
C LYS A 185 -17.62 17.54 43.47
N ASN A 186 -16.75 17.92 44.39
CA ASN A 186 -15.38 18.32 44.06
C ASN A 186 -14.46 17.12 43.79
N HIS A 187 -14.74 15.95 44.39
CA HIS A 187 -13.84 14.78 44.35
C HIS A 187 -14.32 13.64 43.46
N VAL A 188 -15.59 13.61 43.02
CA VAL A 188 -16.13 12.54 42.15
C VAL A 188 -15.28 12.32 40.88
N LYS A 189 -14.75 13.41 40.32
CA LYS A 189 -13.90 13.36 39.13
C LYS A 189 -12.53 12.71 39.40
N GLU A 190 -12.02 12.81 40.62
CA GLU A 190 -10.72 12.25 41.01
C GLU A 190 -10.75 10.72 40.99
N TYR A 191 -11.82 10.11 41.53
CA TYR A 191 -12.03 8.65 41.45
C TYR A 191 -12.24 8.16 40.02
N TRP A 192 -12.94 8.96 39.21
CA TRP A 192 -13.07 8.67 37.78
C TRP A 192 -11.71 8.67 37.07
N TRP A 193 -10.82 9.63 37.39
CA TRP A 193 -9.46 9.65 36.84
C TRP A 193 -8.64 8.42 37.22
N GLN A 194 -8.83 7.86 38.42
CA GLN A 194 -8.14 6.63 38.80
C GLN A 194 -8.50 5.48 37.86
N MET A 195 -9.79 5.32 37.53
CA MET A 195 -10.22 4.31 36.56
C MET A 195 -9.61 4.51 35.17
N ILE A 196 -9.48 5.77 34.72
CA ILE A 196 -8.93 6.09 33.39
C ILE A 196 -7.42 5.88 33.34
N GLN A 197 -6.67 6.29 34.37
CA GLN A 197 -5.21 6.25 34.36
C GLN A 197 -4.66 4.86 34.66
N LEU A 198 -5.38 4.06 35.45
CA LEU A 198 -4.99 2.68 35.75
C LEU A 198 -5.38 1.71 34.63
N LEU A 199 -6.22 2.09 33.67
CA LEU A 199 -6.72 1.18 32.64
C LEU A 199 -5.57 0.69 31.73
N PRO A 200 -5.18 -0.61 31.81
CA PRO A 200 -4.07 -1.13 31.03
C PRO A 200 -4.45 -1.25 29.55
N SER A 201 -3.43 -1.26 28.68
CA SER A 201 -3.64 -1.43 27.23
C SER A 201 -4.18 -2.81 26.83
N SER A 202 -4.18 -3.78 27.74
CA SER A 202 -4.80 -5.09 27.57
C SER A 202 -6.33 -5.05 27.66
N TYR A 203 -6.94 -3.94 28.10
CA TYR A 203 -8.39 -3.81 28.19
C TYR A 203 -9.08 -3.98 26.83
N ASN A 204 -10.08 -4.86 26.77
CA ASN A 204 -10.83 -5.19 25.58
C ASN A 204 -11.94 -4.16 25.33
N GLN A 205 -11.90 -3.50 24.17
CA GLN A 205 -12.90 -2.54 23.76
C GLN A 205 -13.69 -3.06 22.55
N ARG A 206 -15.02 -2.99 22.64
CA ARG A 206 -15.93 -3.20 21.50
C ARG A 206 -16.00 -1.96 20.63
N ARG A 207 -15.83 -2.13 19.32
CA ARG A 207 -16.12 -1.12 18.30
C ARG A 207 -16.81 -1.75 17.11
N THR A 208 -17.86 -1.10 16.61
CA THR A 208 -18.42 -1.38 15.29
C THR A 208 -17.60 -0.61 14.26
N VAL A 209 -17.02 -1.30 13.29
CA VAL A 209 -16.19 -0.69 12.25
C VAL A 209 -16.78 -0.94 10.87
N MET A 210 -16.67 0.07 10.01
CA MET A 210 -16.96 -0.03 8.59
C MET A 210 -15.66 -0.11 7.81
N LEU A 211 -15.45 -1.20 7.07
CA LEU A 211 -14.30 -1.47 6.21
C LEU A 211 -14.77 -1.69 4.77
N ASN A 212 -13.83 -1.95 3.87
CA ASN A 212 -14.13 -2.46 2.53
C ASN A 212 -13.05 -3.44 2.08
N TYR A 213 -13.33 -4.20 1.03
CA TYR A 213 -12.44 -5.27 0.56
C TYR A 213 -11.04 -4.75 0.14
N GLU A 214 -10.94 -3.52 -0.38
CA GLU A 214 -9.64 -2.93 -0.73
C GLU A 214 -8.77 -2.69 0.52
N VAL A 215 -9.40 -2.20 1.60
CA VAL A 215 -8.71 -1.98 2.88
C VAL A 215 -8.31 -3.31 3.51
N LEU A 216 -9.22 -4.29 3.51
CA LEU A 216 -8.93 -5.63 4.00
C LEU A 216 -7.78 -6.28 3.24
N ALA A 217 -7.67 -6.06 1.92
CA ALA A 217 -6.57 -6.62 1.13
C ALA A 217 -5.22 -6.04 1.56
N ASN A 218 -5.19 -4.75 1.88
CA ASN A 218 -3.98 -4.09 2.39
C ASN A 218 -3.65 -4.54 3.82
N ILE A 219 -4.66 -4.66 4.70
CA ILE A 219 -4.47 -5.15 6.07
C ILE A 219 -3.92 -6.58 6.04
N TYR A 220 -4.58 -7.48 5.32
CA TYR A 220 -4.19 -8.89 5.22
C TYR A 220 -2.74 -9.02 4.73
N LYS A 221 -2.37 -8.29 3.67
CA LYS A 221 -0.99 -8.27 3.16
C LYS A 221 0.03 -7.85 4.23
N SER A 222 -0.27 -6.83 5.02
CA SER A 222 0.66 -6.29 6.03
C SER A 222 0.66 -7.06 7.35
N ARG A 223 -0.40 -7.81 7.67
CA ARG A 223 -0.64 -8.35 9.03
C ARG A 223 -0.67 -9.87 9.12
N ARG A 224 -0.77 -10.60 8.00
CA ARG A 224 -0.84 -12.08 8.02
C ARG A 224 0.33 -12.79 8.70
N ASN A 225 1.51 -12.16 8.71
CA ASN A 225 2.73 -12.68 9.35
C ASN A 225 3.14 -11.81 10.56
N HIS A 226 2.18 -11.19 11.23
CA HIS A 226 2.48 -10.31 12.36
C HIS A 226 2.94 -11.08 13.60
N LYS A 227 3.44 -10.38 14.61
CA LYS A 227 3.83 -10.97 15.90
C LYS A 227 2.68 -11.13 16.91
N LEU A 228 1.49 -10.60 16.58
CA LEU A 228 0.36 -10.55 17.52
C LEU A 228 -0.69 -11.55 17.07
N ASP A 229 -1.13 -12.41 17.98
CA ASP A 229 -2.12 -13.46 17.71
C ASP A 229 -3.48 -12.88 17.33
N GLU A 230 -3.82 -11.68 17.78
CA GLU A 230 -5.04 -10.98 17.38
C GLU A 230 -5.05 -10.65 15.89
N TRP A 231 -3.88 -10.35 15.29
CA TRP A 231 -3.81 -10.10 13.85
C TRP A 231 -3.97 -11.40 13.04
N HIS A 232 -3.48 -12.53 13.55
CA HIS A 232 -3.73 -13.84 12.94
C HIS A 232 -5.21 -14.17 12.98
N THR A 233 -5.85 -14.05 14.15
CA THR A 233 -7.31 -14.22 14.31
C THR A 233 -8.09 -13.33 13.33
N PHE A 234 -7.67 -12.07 13.16
CA PHE A 234 -8.29 -11.15 12.21
C PHE A 234 -8.08 -11.58 10.75
N CYS A 235 -6.89 -12.10 10.39
CA CYS A 235 -6.60 -12.58 9.04
C CYS A 235 -7.37 -13.87 8.72
N ASP A 236 -7.49 -14.80 9.67
CA ASP A 236 -8.30 -16.01 9.53
C ASP A 236 -9.78 -15.66 9.29
N TRP A 237 -10.28 -14.63 9.98
CA TRP A 237 -11.63 -14.09 9.72
C TRP A 237 -11.77 -13.51 8.30
N ILE A 238 -10.75 -12.80 7.79
CA ILE A 238 -10.74 -12.29 6.41
C ILE A 238 -10.86 -13.45 5.41
N GLU A 239 -10.17 -14.56 5.65
CA GLU A 239 -10.24 -15.76 4.80
C GLU A 239 -11.64 -16.38 4.76
N GLY A 240 -12.43 -16.20 5.81
CA GLY A 240 -13.83 -16.65 5.90
C GLY A 240 -14.86 -15.74 5.22
N LEU A 241 -14.46 -14.56 4.72
CA LEU A 241 -15.40 -13.63 4.06
C LEU A 241 -15.86 -14.17 2.69
N PRO A 242 -17.06 -13.78 2.20
CA PRO A 242 -17.53 -14.20 0.89
C PRO A 242 -16.56 -13.76 -0.23
N TYR A 243 -16.12 -14.69 -1.08
CA TYR A 243 -15.16 -14.41 -2.16
C TYR A 243 -13.85 -13.79 -1.61
N SER A 244 -13.35 -14.32 -0.49
CA SER A 244 -12.15 -13.83 0.20
C SER A 244 -10.89 -13.87 -0.67
N GLU A 245 -10.86 -14.67 -1.73
CA GLU A 245 -9.77 -14.73 -2.71
C GLU A 245 -9.53 -13.39 -3.41
N LEU A 246 -10.57 -12.54 -3.50
CA LEU A 246 -10.43 -11.15 -3.96
C LEU A 246 -9.50 -10.35 -3.04
N ILE A 247 -9.50 -10.67 -1.76
CA ILE A 247 -8.68 -10.06 -0.71
C ILE A 247 -7.32 -10.77 -0.64
N THR A 248 -7.33 -12.10 -0.46
CA THR A 248 -6.18 -12.91 -0.04
C THR A 248 -5.34 -13.49 -1.18
N GLY A 249 -5.88 -13.52 -2.41
CA GLY A 249 -5.22 -14.17 -3.54
C GLY A 249 -3.80 -13.65 -3.81
N PRO A 250 -2.94 -14.43 -4.49
CA PRO A 250 -1.64 -13.92 -4.92
C PRO A 250 -1.84 -12.75 -5.89
N SER A 251 -1.18 -11.62 -5.66
CA SER A 251 -1.01 -10.63 -6.73
C SER A 251 -0.02 -11.21 -7.74
N LEU A 252 -0.16 -10.94 -9.04
CA LEU A 252 0.86 -11.34 -10.02
C LEU A 252 2.25 -10.79 -9.65
N LYS A 253 2.29 -9.63 -8.97
CA LYS A 253 3.51 -9.02 -8.42
C LYS A 253 4.10 -9.77 -7.22
N ASP A 254 3.33 -10.64 -6.57
CA ASP A 254 3.75 -11.41 -5.40
C ASP A 254 4.22 -12.83 -5.81
N ILE A 255 4.25 -13.14 -7.11
CA ILE A 255 4.80 -14.40 -7.65
C ILE A 255 6.29 -14.16 -7.96
N PRO A 256 7.24 -14.92 -7.36
CA PRO A 256 8.68 -14.74 -7.58
C PRO A 256 9.08 -14.81 -9.06
N ILE A 257 8.35 -15.63 -9.82
CA ILE A 257 8.52 -15.80 -11.28
C ILE A 257 8.30 -14.49 -12.04
N SER A 258 7.47 -13.56 -11.52
CA SER A 258 7.23 -12.27 -12.15
C SER A 258 8.47 -11.38 -12.15
N ASP A 259 9.29 -11.41 -11.09
CA ASP A 259 10.49 -10.59 -11.02
C ASP A 259 11.57 -11.12 -11.96
N GLU A 260 11.77 -12.45 -12.00
CA GLU A 260 12.67 -13.08 -12.97
C GLU A 260 12.24 -12.85 -14.42
N ILE A 261 10.94 -12.99 -14.73
CA ILE A 261 10.41 -12.70 -16.08
C ILE A 261 10.55 -11.21 -16.41
N MET A 262 10.32 -10.31 -15.46
CA MET A 262 10.43 -8.87 -15.67
C MET A 262 11.89 -8.45 -15.91
N GLU A 263 12.83 -8.98 -15.12
CA GLU A 263 14.26 -8.72 -15.31
C GLU A 263 14.78 -9.35 -16.61
N GLU A 264 14.31 -10.55 -16.98
CA GLU A 264 14.60 -11.17 -18.28
C GLU A 264 14.05 -10.34 -19.44
N ALA A 265 12.83 -9.81 -19.33
CA ALA A 265 12.24 -8.95 -20.35
C ALA A 265 13.01 -7.64 -20.50
N LYS A 266 13.39 -6.99 -19.38
CA LYS A 266 14.28 -5.82 -19.38
C LYS A 266 15.62 -6.13 -20.05
N ARG A 267 16.22 -7.29 -19.75
CA ARG A 267 17.49 -7.73 -20.35
C ARG A 267 17.37 -7.84 -21.88
N ARG A 268 16.31 -8.49 -22.38
CA ARG A 268 16.09 -8.66 -23.83
C ARG A 268 15.88 -7.33 -24.56
N VAL A 269 15.09 -6.43 -23.99
CA VAL A 269 14.92 -5.07 -24.56
C VAL A 269 16.27 -4.34 -24.63
N HIS A 270 17.10 -4.46 -23.59
CA HIS A 270 18.43 -3.86 -23.56
C HIS A 270 19.38 -4.49 -24.58
N GLU A 271 19.38 -5.82 -24.71
CA GLU A 271 20.16 -6.55 -25.73
C GLU A 271 19.76 -6.14 -27.15
N GLU A 272 18.46 -6.02 -27.43
CA GLU A 272 17.94 -5.62 -28.74
C GLU A 272 18.30 -4.16 -29.06
N LEU A 273 18.17 -3.25 -28.10
CA LEU A 273 18.58 -1.86 -28.26
C LEU A 273 20.10 -1.73 -28.49
N ASN A 274 20.92 -2.49 -27.75
CA ASN A 274 22.37 -2.52 -27.94
C ASN A 274 22.76 -3.12 -29.28
N ALA A 275 22.05 -4.15 -29.77
CA ALA A 275 22.28 -4.72 -31.10
C ALA A 275 21.96 -3.71 -32.21
N GLN A 276 20.85 -2.97 -32.07
CA GLN A 276 20.50 -1.88 -32.98
C GLN A 276 21.52 -0.74 -32.94
N LEU A 277 21.99 -0.35 -31.75
CA LEU A 277 23.03 0.66 -31.58
C LEU A 277 24.36 0.22 -32.20
N ASN A 278 24.78 -1.02 -31.97
CA ASN A 278 25.99 -1.59 -32.58
C ASN A 278 25.88 -1.65 -34.11
N HIS A 279 24.72 -2.05 -34.64
CA HIS A 279 24.46 -2.04 -36.07
C HIS A 279 24.57 -0.62 -36.66
N PHE A 280 23.98 0.36 -35.97
CA PHE A 280 24.10 1.77 -36.32
C PHE A 280 25.57 2.24 -36.30
N CYS A 281 26.31 2.01 -35.22
CA CYS A 281 27.73 2.36 -35.12
C CYS A 281 28.56 1.74 -36.24
N LYS A 282 28.28 0.49 -36.62
CA LYS A 282 28.96 -0.23 -37.71
C LYS A 282 28.63 0.32 -39.09
N ILE A 283 27.38 0.75 -39.32
CA ILE A 283 26.98 1.47 -40.56
C ILE A 283 27.70 2.82 -40.65
N HIS A 284 27.97 3.44 -39.50
CA HIS A 284 28.56 4.77 -39.43
C HIS A 284 30.07 4.80 -39.12
N GLU A 285 30.76 3.65 -39.17
CA GLU A 285 32.17 3.42 -38.82
C GLU A 285 33.21 4.07 -39.78
N GLY A 286 32.78 5.06 -40.56
CA GLY A 286 33.62 5.86 -41.47
C GLY A 286 33.16 7.31 -41.62
N PHE A 287 32.25 7.80 -40.77
CA PHE A 287 31.80 9.18 -40.77
C PHE A 287 32.54 9.97 -39.69
N SER A 288 33.32 10.98 -40.08
CA SER A 288 33.85 11.95 -39.10
C SER A 288 32.83 13.07 -38.90
N ILE A 289 32.31 13.19 -37.68
CA ILE A 289 31.43 14.29 -37.30
C ILE A 289 32.31 15.52 -37.07
N LYS A 290 32.34 16.42 -38.05
CA LYS A 290 32.94 17.75 -37.87
C LYS A 290 31.84 18.73 -37.47
N ILE A 291 31.81 19.08 -36.18
CA ILE A 291 30.94 20.16 -35.70
C ILE A 291 31.61 21.49 -36.06
N PRO A 292 30.96 22.38 -36.85
CA PRO A 292 31.53 23.69 -37.15
C PRO A 292 31.74 24.48 -35.86
N LYS A 293 32.92 25.11 -35.68
CA LYS A 293 33.25 25.84 -34.45
C LYS A 293 32.21 26.91 -34.11
N GLU A 294 31.59 27.53 -35.12
CA GLU A 294 30.56 28.56 -34.92
C GLU A 294 29.25 28.02 -34.29
N LYS A 295 29.04 26.71 -34.31
CA LYS A 295 27.85 26.04 -33.75
C LYS A 295 28.10 25.36 -32.40
N VAL A 296 29.34 25.37 -31.91
CA VAL A 296 29.70 24.86 -30.59
C VAL A 296 29.50 25.98 -29.58
N ALA A 297 28.82 25.70 -28.46
CA ALA A 297 28.62 26.70 -27.41
C ALA A 297 29.99 27.24 -26.92
N PRO A 298 30.14 28.56 -26.69
CA PRO A 298 31.42 29.17 -26.32
C PRO A 298 32.05 28.55 -25.06
N GLU A 299 31.22 28.03 -24.15
CA GLU A 299 31.68 27.35 -22.93
C GLU A 299 32.49 26.08 -23.24
N VAL A 300 32.12 25.34 -24.29
CA VAL A 300 32.80 24.09 -24.69
C VAL A 300 34.08 24.37 -25.46
N LEU A 301 34.11 25.44 -26.27
CA LEU A 301 35.33 25.88 -26.96
C LEU A 301 36.42 26.31 -25.97
N ASN A 302 36.03 27.02 -24.90
CA ASN A 302 36.96 27.44 -23.85
C ASN A 302 37.52 26.28 -23.01
N LEU A 303 36.79 25.16 -22.90
CA LEU A 303 37.22 23.96 -22.17
C LEU A 303 38.22 23.13 -22.98
N ILE A 304 38.04 23.06 -24.30
CA ILE A 304 38.98 22.38 -25.21
C ILE A 304 40.34 23.07 -25.21
N ASP A 305 40.38 24.40 -25.18
CA ASP A 305 41.63 25.18 -25.13
C ASP A 305 42.36 25.09 -23.79
N ARG A 306 41.75 24.51 -22.74
CA ARG A 306 42.31 24.39 -21.39
C ARG A 306 42.70 22.96 -20.97
N GLU A 307 42.46 21.95 -21.81
CA GLU A 307 42.76 20.52 -21.54
C GLU A 307 42.18 19.98 -20.21
N GLU A 308 41.01 20.47 -19.77
CA GLU A 308 40.35 20.00 -18.54
C GLU A 308 39.24 18.98 -18.83
N GLN A 309 39.24 17.84 -18.13
CA GLN A 309 38.16 16.84 -18.20
C GLN A 309 36.89 17.36 -17.51
N GLN A 310 35.89 17.75 -18.31
CA GLN A 310 34.55 18.10 -17.81
C GLN A 310 33.43 17.62 -18.74
N ARG A 311 32.26 17.35 -18.15
CA ARG A 311 31.02 17.00 -18.87
C ARG A 311 30.18 18.25 -19.07
N VAL A 312 29.77 18.51 -20.32
CA VAL A 312 28.86 19.63 -20.64
C VAL A 312 27.56 19.10 -21.22
N LYS A 313 26.47 19.38 -20.52
CA LYS A 313 25.10 19.08 -20.97
C LYS A 313 24.52 20.31 -21.65
N PHE A 314 23.97 20.12 -22.85
CA PHE A 314 23.35 21.22 -23.60
C PHE A 314 21.86 21.32 -23.27
N GLY A 315 21.37 22.54 -23.05
CA GLY A 315 19.94 22.81 -22.81
C GLY A 315 19.06 22.65 -24.05
N ASN A 316 19.63 22.73 -25.25
CA ASN A 316 18.93 22.55 -26.54
C ASN A 316 19.74 21.60 -27.44
N HIS A 317 19.04 20.70 -28.15
CA HIS A 317 19.64 19.69 -29.03
C HIS A 317 20.46 20.30 -30.16
N ILE A 318 21.70 19.81 -30.38
CA ILE A 318 22.55 20.27 -31.48
C ILE A 318 22.25 19.43 -32.73
N PRO A 319 21.76 20.02 -33.84
CA PRO A 319 21.55 19.30 -35.09
C PRO A 319 22.91 18.95 -35.73
N LEU A 320 23.07 17.69 -36.09
CA LEU A 320 24.28 17.16 -36.70
C LEU A 320 24.35 17.50 -38.20
N ALA A 321 25.42 18.19 -38.62
CA ALA A 321 25.78 18.29 -40.03
C ALA A 321 26.76 17.16 -40.38
N TYR A 322 26.26 16.08 -40.97
CA TYR A 322 27.11 14.96 -41.41
C TYR A 322 27.70 15.21 -42.80
N TYR A 323 29.02 15.05 -42.95
CA TYR A 323 29.70 15.02 -44.24
C TYR A 323 30.07 13.57 -44.60
N CYS A 324 29.59 13.10 -45.76
CA CYS A 324 29.83 11.75 -46.25
C CYS A 324 31.26 11.63 -46.83
N GLN A 325 32.12 10.77 -46.28
CA GLN A 325 33.47 10.54 -46.82
C GLN A 325 33.48 9.89 -48.22
N ARG A 326 32.37 9.28 -48.68
CA ARG A 326 32.25 8.77 -50.06
C ARG A 326 31.98 9.87 -51.10
N CYS A 327 31.63 11.07 -50.66
CA CYS A 327 31.49 12.23 -51.53
C CYS A 327 32.77 13.05 -51.37
N ASP A 328 33.71 12.88 -52.31
CA ASP A 328 35.05 13.48 -52.30
C ASP A 328 35.00 15.02 -52.54
N ALA A 329 34.36 15.74 -51.62
CA ALA A 329 34.11 17.17 -51.71
C ALA A 329 35.07 17.95 -50.79
N LYS A 330 36.37 17.71 -50.97
CA LYS A 330 37.42 18.74 -50.87
C LYS A 330 38.74 18.21 -51.40
N LYS A 331 38.89 18.20 -52.73
CA LYS A 331 40.20 18.44 -53.34
C LYS A 331 40.35 19.81 -53.98
N ASN A 332 39.29 20.46 -54.48
CA ASN A 332 39.42 21.74 -55.20
C ASN A 332 38.36 22.81 -54.83
N GLY A 333 38.17 23.12 -53.55
CA GLY A 333 37.63 24.42 -53.16
C GLY A 333 36.17 24.80 -53.49
N GLU A 334 35.34 23.92 -54.07
CA GLU A 334 33.92 24.23 -54.32
C GLU A 334 33.02 23.02 -54.03
N ALA A 335 32.15 23.15 -53.03
CA ALA A 335 30.97 22.32 -52.88
C ALA A 335 29.86 23.16 -52.25
N THR A 336 28.87 23.54 -53.05
CA THR A 336 27.58 24.06 -52.60
C THR A 336 26.67 22.89 -52.22
N ASP A 337 25.74 23.14 -51.27
CA ASP A 337 24.84 22.18 -50.60
C ASP A 337 24.01 21.23 -51.52
N ALA A 338 24.00 21.47 -52.82
CA ALA A 338 23.16 20.77 -53.79
C ALA A 338 23.54 19.29 -54.00
N TYR A 339 24.81 18.90 -53.84
CA TYR A 339 25.23 17.51 -54.07
C TYR A 339 24.90 16.55 -52.92
N CYS A 340 24.61 17.06 -51.71
CA CYS A 340 24.27 16.25 -50.55
C CYS A 340 22.77 15.89 -50.48
N GLN A 341 21.89 16.58 -51.22
CA GLN A 341 20.44 16.37 -51.18
C GLN A 341 19.97 15.03 -51.77
N LYS A 342 20.79 14.36 -52.60
CA LYS A 342 20.44 13.07 -53.23
C LYS A 342 21.05 11.85 -52.53
N CYS A 343 21.67 12.03 -51.35
CA CYS A 343 22.26 10.92 -50.61
C CYS A 343 21.16 10.09 -49.92
N PRO A 344 21.01 8.79 -50.21
CA PRO A 344 19.96 7.95 -49.61
C PRO A 344 20.11 7.80 -48.08
N TYR A 345 21.27 8.14 -47.52
CA TYR A 345 21.52 8.14 -46.07
C TYR A 345 21.02 9.39 -45.35
N LYS A 346 20.56 10.43 -46.06
CA LYS A 346 20.14 11.70 -45.42
C LYS A 346 18.79 11.58 -44.69
N VAL A 347 17.88 10.74 -45.19
CA VAL A 347 16.48 10.64 -44.69
C VAL A 347 16.37 9.92 -43.34
N GLN A 348 17.34 9.05 -42.98
CA GLN A 348 17.40 8.43 -41.65
C GLN A 348 18.06 9.33 -40.58
N ASN A 349 18.78 10.37 -40.98
CA ASN A 349 19.70 11.10 -40.11
C ASN A 349 19.12 12.35 -39.42
N ASP A 350 17.94 12.85 -39.83
CA ASP A 350 17.27 13.98 -39.16
C ASP A 350 16.66 13.60 -37.79
N LYS A 351 16.64 12.30 -37.45
CA LYS A 351 16.09 11.77 -36.19
C LYS A 351 17.13 11.63 -35.06
N VAL A 352 18.42 11.91 -35.34
CA VAL A 352 19.52 11.72 -34.38
C VAL A 352 20.01 13.08 -33.87
N LYS A 353 20.00 13.28 -32.55
CA LYS A 353 20.38 14.54 -31.90
C LYS A 353 21.53 14.30 -30.92
N ILE A 354 22.53 15.18 -30.89
CA ILE A 354 23.54 15.18 -29.81
C ILE A 354 22.93 15.84 -28.57
N VAL A 355 23.03 15.16 -27.43
CA VAL A 355 22.49 15.63 -26.15
C VAL A 355 23.60 15.94 -25.13
N GLU A 356 24.76 15.29 -25.27
CA GLU A 356 25.91 15.48 -24.37
C GLU A 356 27.20 15.24 -25.15
N ILE A 357 28.26 16.00 -24.83
CA ILE A 357 29.62 15.77 -25.35
C ILE A 357 30.57 15.71 -24.16
N SER A 358 31.33 14.62 -24.05
CA SER A 358 32.40 14.49 -23.07
C SER A 358 33.73 14.83 -23.70
N VAL A 359 34.53 15.69 -23.02
CA VAL A 359 35.91 15.97 -23.43
C VAL A 359 36.83 15.01 -22.68
N MET A 360 37.56 14.20 -23.45
CA MET A 360 38.48 13.20 -22.93
C MET A 360 39.83 13.85 -22.59
N SER A 361 40.65 13.18 -21.79
CA SER A 361 41.95 13.69 -21.31
C SER A 361 42.99 13.88 -22.41
N ASP A 362 42.77 13.30 -23.59
CA ASP A 362 43.61 13.46 -24.78
C ASP A 362 43.08 14.56 -25.73
N GLY A 363 42.07 15.31 -25.30
CA GLY A 363 41.42 16.35 -26.09
C GLY A 363 40.41 15.83 -27.11
N SER A 364 40.17 14.50 -27.17
CA SER A 364 39.13 13.93 -28.04
C SER A 364 37.72 14.22 -27.49
N LEU A 365 36.74 14.36 -28.39
CA LEU A 365 35.34 14.61 -28.04
C LEU A 365 34.53 13.34 -28.25
N GLU A 366 33.83 12.90 -27.21
CA GLU A 366 32.93 11.75 -27.25
C GLU A 366 31.46 12.21 -27.18
N PRO A 367 30.76 12.30 -28.32
CA PRO A 367 29.36 12.70 -28.36
C PRO A 367 28.42 11.54 -27.97
N ARG A 368 27.40 11.85 -27.16
CA ARG A 368 26.24 10.98 -26.91
C ARG A 368 25.05 11.42 -27.76
N PHE A 369 24.46 10.44 -28.43
CA PHE A 369 23.34 10.62 -29.35
C PHE A 369 22.03 10.12 -28.73
N VAL A 370 20.91 10.74 -29.12
CA VAL A 370 19.54 10.25 -28.88
C VAL A 370 18.84 10.14 -30.22
N MET A 371 18.10 9.04 -30.43
CA MET A 371 17.27 8.83 -31.62
C MET A 371 15.79 9.00 -31.28
N GLU A 372 15.09 9.90 -31.98
CA GLU A 372 13.63 10.00 -31.87
C GLU A 372 12.98 8.84 -32.64
N THR A 373 12.19 8.01 -31.93
CA THR A 373 11.35 6.97 -32.53
C THR A 373 9.92 7.48 -32.68
N GLU A 374 9.17 6.99 -33.68
CA GLU A 374 7.90 7.59 -34.13
C GLU A 374 6.72 7.50 -33.14
N ASP A 375 6.92 6.95 -31.93
CA ASP A 375 5.88 6.78 -30.91
C ASP A 375 6.03 7.65 -29.66
N ASP A 376 6.74 8.79 -29.76
CA ASP A 376 6.79 9.78 -28.68
C ASP A 376 5.56 10.69 -28.64
N ARG A 377 4.40 10.11 -28.29
CA ARG A 377 3.29 10.87 -27.70
C ARG A 377 3.37 10.85 -26.18
N ASN A 378 4.53 11.12 -25.57
CA ASN A 378 4.60 11.59 -24.18
C ASN A 378 6.00 11.98 -23.64
N GLY A 379 6.97 12.33 -24.49
CA GLY A 379 8.14 13.11 -24.07
C GLY A 379 8.86 12.59 -22.82
N GLN A 380 9.18 11.30 -22.77
CA GLN A 380 10.19 10.76 -21.86
C GLN A 380 11.35 10.21 -22.68
N GLN A 381 12.54 10.72 -22.37
CA GLN A 381 13.82 10.49 -23.04
C GLN A 381 14.28 9.03 -23.04
#